data_AF-A0A327NRX2-F1
#
_entry.id   AF-A0A327NRX2-F1
#
_cell.length_a   1.000
_cell.length_b   1.000
_cell.length_c   1.000
_cell.angle_alpha   90.00
_cell.angle_beta   90.00
_cell.angle_gamma   90.00
#
_symmetry.space_group_name_H-M   'P 1'
#
loop_
_entity.id
_entity.type
_entity.pdbx_description
1 polymer ?
#
loop_
_entity_poly.entity_id
_entity_poly.type
_entity_poly.pdbx_seq_one_letter_code
_entity_poly.pdbx_strand_id
1 'polypeptide(L)'
;MLEERITVDNLKAPSLSLLSIKPINKYSSKIQKEPIISINIRQFGGVGDLIELKDGSITSNNTLLESASASFSSKDIGKAIYVNGAGLAGATLIANISDVRSISQVILSVKASQTVSKATVTYGTDNSEAFIKMNAYARSLSPKPIRLQFERGKAYMTRFNNWLSGIKSIEVVGQGASIMCTEGAHSPAEHVERHVALATPSAFENVNTNYFSSYWSSKLTTGCFIKSTRKGAQSVTLSQPDSVASFRVGNWVLIYGLDQEGVNGFPVSPRYFDYAKVKAINSSTGVITLDRLLTNQYDSGWMDGKGAGELSAPRILNLNRPSFNTIENLVIKDLTFLPFKGNIKGPIAADNRNGRIQIYGVINSTLINVTAPNLYIGQGKTQIYQNCHFTVFCEGDKIADTVRIINSTFKDFTHCNGVNFLLLRGNTFTGKFDCNPRMCLVVGNTFSTIASNSSRALAGFAFNAGTRSIELGDNTWNCSRLSANGSLLAGFGSTTLTVEQVRNDSTITLLFANWTAKKNMRQVAPGYSGTTSTGKQLTVNRVFKWNTDTIAVQGVFSDRPAVGDAFVFSFAPKVVIKGNQIREGATVNSYKTFAQ
;
A
#
# COMPACT_ATOMS: atom_id res chain seq x y z
N MET A 1 15.89 14.30 -43.47
CA MET A 1 16.69 14.88 -42.37
C MET A 1 16.03 16.17 -41.94
N LEU A 2 15.23 16.14 -40.88
CA LEU A 2 14.64 17.31 -40.22
C LEU A 2 14.43 16.89 -38.76
N GLU A 3 15.40 17.26 -37.91
CA GLU A 3 15.30 17.16 -36.45
C GLU A 3 14.50 18.36 -35.93
N GLU A 4 13.19 18.21 -35.77
CA GLU A 4 12.42 19.11 -34.91
C GLU A 4 12.44 18.60 -33.48
N ARG A 5 13.27 19.23 -32.66
CA ARG A 5 13.23 19.10 -31.20
C ARG A 5 11.93 19.67 -30.67
N ILE A 6 10.99 18.80 -30.32
CA ILE A 6 9.83 19.16 -29.50
C ILE A 6 10.35 19.48 -28.08
N THR A 7 10.47 20.77 -27.75
CA THR A 7 10.71 21.25 -26.39
C THR A 7 9.44 21.14 -25.55
N VAL A 8 9.34 20.07 -24.76
CA VAL A 8 8.30 19.91 -23.73
C VAL A 8 8.68 20.75 -22.50
N ASP A 9 8.40 22.06 -22.54
CA ASP A 9 8.86 23.01 -21.51
C ASP A 9 7.98 23.14 -20.26
N ASN A 10 6.91 22.36 -20.09
CA ASN A 10 6.01 22.49 -18.93
C ASN A 10 6.03 21.32 -17.92
N LEU A 11 7.01 20.42 -18.03
CA LEU A 11 7.24 19.35 -17.04
C LEU A 11 8.71 19.35 -16.60
N LYS A 12 9.10 20.37 -15.81
CA LYS A 12 10.31 20.27 -14.99
C LYS A 12 10.10 19.13 -14.00
N ALA A 13 10.54 17.93 -14.41
CA ALA A 13 10.82 16.87 -13.46
C ALA A 13 11.75 17.46 -12.39
N PRO A 14 11.50 17.22 -11.10
CA PRO A 14 12.39 17.69 -10.05
C PRO A 14 13.82 17.28 -10.41
N SER A 15 14.70 18.26 -10.61
CA SER A 15 16.09 18.02 -10.98
C SER A 15 16.78 17.18 -9.91
N LEU A 16 17.82 16.41 -10.30
CA LEU A 16 18.69 15.66 -9.38
C LEU A 16 19.22 16.52 -8.21
N SER A 17 19.22 17.85 -8.28
CA SER A 17 19.55 18.73 -7.15
C SER A 17 18.57 18.61 -5.95
N LEU A 18 17.36 18.07 -6.15
CA LEU A 18 16.44 17.66 -5.09
C LEU A 18 16.79 16.29 -4.46
N LEU A 19 17.80 15.56 -5.00
CA LEU A 19 18.43 14.42 -4.32
C LEU A 19 19.38 14.83 -3.19
N SER A 20 19.53 16.12 -2.91
CA SER A 20 19.94 16.53 -1.56
C SER A 20 18.81 16.13 -0.61
N ILE A 21 18.82 14.85 -0.23
CA ILE A 21 18.05 14.33 0.88
C ILE A 21 18.55 15.15 2.05
N LYS A 22 17.83 16.22 2.40
CA LYS A 22 18.02 16.86 3.69
C LYS A 22 17.97 15.70 4.69
N PRO A 23 19.03 15.47 5.49
CA PRO A 23 19.10 14.31 6.35
C PRO A 23 17.79 14.19 7.12
N ILE A 24 17.24 12.97 7.16
CA ILE A 24 15.91 12.66 7.75
C ILE A 24 15.80 13.19 9.19
N ASN A 25 16.93 13.41 9.86
CA ASN A 25 17.07 14.11 11.14
C ASN A 25 16.32 15.46 11.20
N LYS A 26 16.04 16.13 10.07
CA LYS A 26 15.25 17.38 10.06
C LYS A 26 13.73 17.18 10.12
N TYR A 27 13.22 15.99 9.82
CA TYR A 27 11.81 15.66 10.03
C TYR A 27 11.55 15.18 11.46
N SER A 28 12.54 14.56 12.13
CA SER A 28 12.43 14.29 13.57
C SER A 28 12.48 15.58 14.40
N SER A 29 13.13 16.65 13.94
CA SER A 29 13.27 17.89 14.71
C SER A 29 12.00 18.73 14.84
N LYS A 30 10.96 18.52 14.00
CA LYS A 30 9.65 19.15 14.22
C LYS A 30 8.81 18.43 15.27
N ILE A 31 9.10 17.17 15.58
CA ILE A 31 8.49 16.44 16.70
C ILE A 31 9.09 16.95 18.04
N GLN A 32 10.29 17.55 18.02
CA GLN A 32 11.06 17.88 19.22
C GLN A 32 10.60 19.11 20.03
N LYS A 33 9.50 19.79 19.69
CA LYS A 33 9.01 20.90 20.55
C LYS A 33 8.08 20.43 21.67
N GLU A 34 7.37 19.33 21.48
CA GLU A 34 6.49 18.76 22.50
C GLU A 34 7.22 17.60 23.21
N PRO A 35 7.13 17.48 24.54
CA PRO A 35 7.70 16.34 25.26
C PRO A 35 7.04 15.05 24.77
N ILE A 36 7.86 14.11 24.28
CA ILE A 36 7.39 12.78 23.86
C ILE A 36 7.11 11.96 25.12
N ILE A 37 5.88 11.48 25.28
CA ILE A 37 5.52 10.60 26.40
C ILE A 37 6.04 9.20 26.09
N SER A 38 6.94 8.68 26.92
CA SER A 38 7.51 7.35 26.74
C SER A 38 6.75 6.32 27.57
N ILE A 39 6.31 5.24 26.92
CA ILE A 39 5.64 4.11 27.55
C ILE A 39 6.32 2.80 27.16
N ASN A 40 6.18 1.77 27.99
CA ASN A 40 6.68 0.43 27.72
C ASN A 40 5.54 -0.59 27.73
N ILE A 41 5.55 -1.54 26.80
CA ILE A 41 4.47 -2.56 26.71
C ILE A 41 4.28 -3.35 28.01
N ARG A 42 5.36 -3.54 28.80
CA ARG A 42 5.33 -4.22 30.10
C ARG A 42 4.49 -3.49 31.15
N GLN A 43 4.36 -2.16 31.06
CA GLN A 43 3.47 -1.37 31.94
C GLN A 43 2.00 -1.78 31.78
N PHE A 44 1.66 -2.39 30.65
CA PHE A 44 0.32 -2.86 30.33
C PHE A 44 0.17 -4.38 30.48
N GLY A 45 1.15 -5.06 31.08
CA GLY A 45 1.17 -6.51 31.27
C GLY A 45 1.73 -7.29 30.10
N GLY A 46 2.44 -6.64 29.17
CA GLY A 46 3.12 -7.35 28.08
C GLY A 46 4.25 -8.25 28.59
N VAL A 47 4.23 -9.52 28.18
CA VAL A 47 5.25 -10.53 28.45
C VAL A 47 5.76 -11.07 27.11
N GLY A 48 7.00 -10.76 26.78
CA GLY A 48 7.63 -11.17 25.52
C GLY A 48 8.34 -12.52 25.63
N ASP A 49 7.57 -13.60 25.83
CA ASP A 49 8.04 -14.96 26.07
C ASP A 49 7.58 -15.98 25.01
N LEU A 50 7.34 -15.53 23.78
CA LEU A 50 7.02 -16.39 22.65
C LEU A 50 8.18 -17.33 22.31
N ILE A 51 7.88 -18.63 22.20
CA ILE A 51 8.83 -19.71 21.91
C ILE A 51 8.34 -20.52 20.70
N GLU A 52 9.24 -20.89 19.81
CA GLU A 52 9.02 -21.81 18.68
C GLU A 52 9.83 -23.09 18.88
N LEU A 53 9.16 -24.24 18.75
CA LEU A 53 9.73 -25.59 18.79
C LEU A 53 9.46 -26.28 17.44
N LYS A 54 10.32 -27.22 17.05
CA LYS A 54 10.25 -27.89 15.73
C LYS A 54 10.07 -29.41 15.80
N ASP A 55 9.91 -29.94 17.00
CA ASP A 55 9.92 -31.38 17.29
C ASP A 55 8.69 -31.83 18.10
N GLY A 56 7.62 -31.04 18.09
CA GLY A 56 6.40 -31.34 18.84
C GLY A 56 5.70 -32.60 18.33
N SER A 57 5.25 -33.46 19.24
CA SER A 57 4.54 -34.70 18.93
C SER A 57 3.34 -34.87 19.85
N ILE A 58 2.17 -35.17 19.26
CA ILE A 58 0.93 -35.43 20.00
C ILE A 58 0.09 -36.44 19.24
N THR A 59 -0.50 -37.39 19.96
CA THR A 59 -1.39 -38.42 19.39
C THR A 59 -2.82 -37.91 19.31
N SER A 60 -3.55 -38.32 18.27
CA SER A 60 -4.99 -38.06 18.17
C SER A 60 -5.74 -38.52 19.43
N ASN A 61 -6.75 -37.76 19.83
CA ASN A 61 -7.55 -37.91 21.05
C ASN A 61 -6.75 -37.83 22.37
N ASN A 62 -5.51 -37.34 22.35
CA ASN A 62 -4.68 -37.12 23.53
C ASN A 62 -4.47 -35.61 23.77
N THR A 63 -4.18 -35.24 25.02
CA THR A 63 -3.78 -33.89 25.46
C THR A 63 -2.30 -33.78 25.80
N LEU A 64 -1.57 -34.90 25.91
CA LEU A 64 -0.14 -34.89 26.20
C LEU A 64 0.64 -34.51 24.93
N LEU A 65 1.26 -33.32 24.95
CA LEU A 65 2.21 -32.88 23.94
C LEU A 65 3.63 -33.11 24.44
N GLU A 66 4.48 -33.68 23.58
CA GLU A 66 5.88 -33.93 23.86
C GLU A 66 6.77 -33.12 22.91
N SER A 67 7.88 -32.59 23.40
CA SER A 67 8.92 -31.95 22.59
C SER A 67 10.25 -32.06 23.33
N ALA A 68 11.23 -32.74 22.73
CA ALA A 68 12.53 -32.98 23.35
C ALA A 68 13.35 -31.68 23.49
N SER A 69 13.16 -30.72 22.58
CA SER A 69 13.82 -29.41 22.60
C SER A 69 13.14 -28.38 23.51
N ALA A 70 12.00 -28.72 24.11
CA ALA A 70 11.31 -27.80 25.01
C ALA A 70 12.04 -27.62 26.34
N SER A 71 11.63 -26.58 27.07
CA SER A 71 12.09 -26.30 28.43
C SER A 71 10.90 -25.79 29.25
N PHE A 72 9.83 -26.57 29.27
CA PHE A 72 8.58 -26.22 29.95
C PHE A 72 8.80 -26.11 31.46
N SER A 73 8.05 -25.20 32.07
CA SER A 73 8.09 -24.89 33.49
C SER A 73 6.68 -24.54 34.00
N SER A 74 6.49 -24.50 35.31
CA SER A 74 5.20 -24.09 35.90
C SER A 74 4.74 -22.69 35.48
N LYS A 75 5.65 -21.83 34.99
CA LYS A 75 5.32 -20.51 34.42
C LYS A 75 4.62 -20.57 33.07
N ASP A 76 4.63 -21.73 32.42
CA ASP A 76 4.02 -21.93 31.11
C ASP A 76 2.55 -22.33 31.20
N ILE A 77 2.06 -22.70 32.39
CA ILE A 77 0.64 -22.97 32.63
C ILE A 77 -0.19 -21.73 32.30
N GLY A 78 -1.25 -21.92 31.53
CA GLY A 78 -2.15 -20.88 31.03
C GLY A 78 -1.71 -20.21 29.73
N LYS A 79 -0.48 -20.43 29.25
CA LYS A 79 -0.02 -19.88 27.98
C LYS A 79 -0.77 -20.49 26.80
N ALA A 80 -1.00 -19.69 25.78
CA ALA A 80 -1.53 -20.15 24.51
C ALA A 80 -0.49 -20.99 23.78
N ILE A 81 -0.93 -22.06 23.13
CA ILE A 81 -0.08 -23.00 22.40
C ILE A 81 -0.75 -23.47 21.11
N TYR A 82 0.03 -23.48 20.04
CA TYR A 82 -0.36 -23.79 18.68
C TYR A 82 0.46 -24.98 18.19
N VAL A 83 -0.19 -26.11 17.88
CA VAL A 83 0.48 -27.32 17.39
C VAL A 83 0.08 -27.54 15.93
N ASN A 84 1.05 -27.37 15.03
CA ASN A 84 0.75 -27.43 13.60
C ASN A 84 0.29 -28.84 13.17
N GLY A 85 -0.79 -28.91 12.40
CA GLY A 85 -1.34 -30.18 11.88
C GLY A 85 -2.16 -31.03 12.86
N ALA A 86 -2.14 -30.73 14.16
CA ALA A 86 -2.81 -31.54 15.18
C ALA A 86 -4.32 -31.29 15.33
N GLY A 87 -4.85 -30.24 14.68
CA GLY A 87 -6.26 -29.85 14.72
C GLY A 87 -7.13 -30.57 13.69
N LEU A 88 -8.42 -30.22 13.64
CA LEU A 88 -9.41 -30.88 12.77
C LEU A 88 -8.97 -30.89 11.29
N ALA A 89 -9.04 -32.09 10.69
CA ALA A 89 -8.62 -32.38 9.31
C ALA A 89 -7.15 -31.99 9.00
N GLY A 90 -6.27 -31.81 10.00
CA GLY A 90 -4.89 -31.35 9.80
C GLY A 90 -4.69 -29.84 9.95
N ALA A 91 -5.65 -29.13 10.56
CA ALA A 91 -5.50 -27.71 10.91
C ALA A 91 -4.50 -27.54 12.07
N THR A 92 -4.18 -26.31 12.43
CA THR A 92 -3.46 -26.04 13.68
C THR A 92 -4.36 -26.35 14.88
N LEU A 93 -3.87 -27.14 15.85
CA LEU A 93 -4.52 -27.25 17.15
C LEU A 93 -4.24 -25.99 17.95
N ILE A 94 -5.29 -25.38 18.49
CA ILE A 94 -5.23 -24.20 19.34
C ILE A 94 -5.67 -24.61 20.73
N ALA A 95 -4.78 -24.44 21.71
CA ALA A 95 -5.04 -24.81 23.09
C ALA A 95 -4.32 -23.86 24.06
N ASN A 96 -4.52 -24.10 25.35
CA ASN A 96 -3.68 -23.57 26.40
C ASN A 96 -2.92 -24.72 27.08
N ILE A 97 -1.77 -24.44 27.68
CA ILE A 97 -1.06 -25.38 28.56
C ILE A 97 -1.84 -25.45 29.88
N SER A 98 -2.43 -26.60 30.21
CA SER A 98 -3.17 -26.80 31.45
C SER A 98 -2.31 -27.34 32.58
N ASP A 99 -1.26 -28.10 32.27
CA ASP A 99 -0.31 -28.66 33.24
C ASP A 99 1.05 -28.91 32.59
N VAL A 100 2.12 -28.92 33.40
CA VAL A 100 3.48 -29.26 32.97
C VAL A 100 3.92 -30.53 33.68
N ARG A 101 4.10 -31.62 32.93
CA ARG A 101 4.48 -32.93 33.47
C ARG A 101 5.99 -33.07 33.65
N SER A 102 6.75 -32.47 32.74
CA SER A 102 8.21 -32.42 32.77
C SER A 102 8.71 -31.28 31.89
N ILE A 103 10.03 -31.07 31.83
CA ILE A 103 10.63 -30.05 30.96
C ILE A 103 10.33 -30.25 29.46
N SER A 104 9.94 -31.45 29.06
CA SER A 104 9.66 -31.83 27.66
C SER A 104 8.20 -32.22 27.41
N GLN A 105 7.32 -32.17 28.42
CA GLN A 105 5.95 -32.64 28.32
C GLN A 105 4.94 -31.71 29.00
N VAL A 106 3.87 -31.39 28.29
CA VAL A 106 2.75 -30.59 28.80
C VAL A 106 1.41 -31.25 28.49
N ILE A 107 0.42 -30.99 29.35
CA ILE A 107 -0.98 -31.30 29.09
C ILE A 107 -1.63 -30.06 28.47
N LEU A 108 -2.35 -30.27 27.37
CA LEU A 108 -3.11 -29.25 26.67
C LEU A 108 -4.56 -29.22 27.17
N SER A 109 -5.20 -28.05 27.07
CA SER A 109 -6.63 -27.88 27.40
C SER A 109 -7.59 -28.52 26.39
N VAL A 110 -7.09 -28.93 25.21
CA VAL A 110 -7.86 -29.50 24.11
C VAL A 110 -7.14 -30.73 23.57
N LYS A 111 -7.88 -31.80 23.27
CA LYS A 111 -7.34 -33.01 22.63
C LYS A 111 -6.96 -32.72 21.17
N ALA A 112 -5.85 -33.28 20.71
CA ALA A 112 -5.53 -33.28 19.28
C ALA A 112 -6.58 -34.08 18.49
N SER A 113 -6.94 -33.61 17.31
CA SER A 113 -7.81 -34.33 16.37
C SER A 113 -7.02 -35.21 15.40
N GLN A 114 -5.71 -34.98 15.27
CA GLN A 114 -4.81 -35.72 14.39
C GLN A 114 -3.52 -36.03 15.13
N THR A 115 -2.92 -37.19 14.83
CA THR A 115 -1.59 -37.52 15.29
C THR A 115 -0.56 -36.78 14.44
N VAL A 116 0.36 -36.08 15.09
CA VAL A 116 1.49 -35.44 14.42
C VAL A 116 2.79 -35.78 15.13
N SER A 117 3.88 -35.80 14.37
CA SER A 117 5.24 -35.95 14.88
C SER A 117 6.14 -34.89 14.22
N LYS A 118 7.14 -34.41 14.96
CA LYS A 118 8.04 -33.34 14.51
C LYS A 118 7.30 -32.09 13.99
N ALA A 119 6.15 -31.78 14.59
CA ALA A 119 5.37 -30.61 14.26
C ALA A 119 6.05 -29.34 14.78
N THR A 120 5.87 -28.24 14.05
CA THR A 120 6.15 -26.91 14.59
C THR A 120 5.12 -26.59 15.68
N VAL A 121 5.64 -26.21 16.85
CA VAL A 121 4.83 -25.77 18.00
C VAL A 121 5.24 -24.35 18.34
N THR A 122 4.26 -23.50 18.62
CA THR A 122 4.50 -22.14 19.11
C THR A 122 3.71 -21.92 20.38
N TYR A 123 4.33 -21.40 21.43
CA TYR A 123 3.64 -21.07 22.68
C TYR A 123 4.17 -19.79 23.31
N GLY A 124 3.34 -19.14 24.12
CA GLY A 124 3.68 -17.87 24.76
C GLY A 124 2.48 -17.25 25.44
N THR A 125 2.72 -16.18 26.20
CA THR A 125 1.65 -15.35 26.76
C THR A 125 0.89 -14.66 25.62
N ASP A 126 -0.45 -14.75 25.63
CA ASP A 126 -1.27 -13.93 24.74
C ASP A 126 -1.30 -12.49 25.26
N ASN A 127 -0.60 -11.60 24.54
CA ASN A 127 -0.44 -10.20 24.91
C ASN A 127 -1.59 -9.30 24.44
N SER A 128 -2.68 -9.86 23.90
CA SER A 128 -3.79 -9.07 23.33
C SER A 128 -4.30 -7.99 24.27
N GLU A 129 -4.56 -8.32 25.53
CA GLU A 129 -5.00 -7.34 26.52
C GLU A 129 -3.99 -6.22 26.76
N ALA A 130 -2.70 -6.54 26.78
CA ALA A 130 -1.65 -5.55 26.98
C ALA A 130 -1.60 -4.54 25.82
N PHE A 131 -1.72 -5.03 24.58
CA PHE A 131 -1.77 -4.17 23.41
C PHE A 131 -3.07 -3.33 23.37
N ILE A 132 -4.21 -3.88 23.80
CA ILE A 132 -5.49 -3.13 23.92
C ILE A 132 -5.35 -2.01 24.97
N LYS A 133 -4.85 -2.33 26.17
CA LYS A 133 -4.64 -1.35 27.26
C LYS A 133 -3.64 -0.26 26.83
N MET A 134 -2.55 -0.64 26.16
CA MET A 134 -1.57 0.29 25.60
C MET A 134 -2.22 1.22 24.56
N ASN A 135 -2.99 0.68 23.62
CA ASN A 135 -3.67 1.48 22.60
C ASN A 135 -4.65 2.49 23.23
N ALA A 136 -5.50 2.02 24.16
CA ALA A 136 -6.47 2.87 24.85
C ALA A 136 -5.78 4.03 25.60
N TYR A 137 -4.69 3.72 26.32
CA TYR A 137 -3.90 4.73 27.01
C TYR A 137 -3.27 5.74 26.04
N ALA A 138 -2.61 5.27 24.98
CA ALA A 138 -1.98 6.15 23.98
C ALA A 138 -3.01 7.04 23.27
N ARG A 139 -4.22 6.53 22.99
CA ARG A 139 -5.32 7.32 22.42
C ARG A 139 -5.82 8.41 23.37
N SER A 140 -5.89 8.12 24.68
CA SER A 140 -6.29 9.12 25.69
C SER A 140 -5.34 10.32 25.78
N LEU A 141 -4.09 10.14 25.34
CA LEU A 141 -3.07 11.18 25.31
C LEU A 141 -3.04 11.99 24.01
N SER A 142 -3.82 11.59 22.99
CA SER A 142 -3.88 12.28 21.69
C SER A 142 -4.28 13.76 21.87
N PRO A 143 -3.63 14.74 21.19
CA PRO A 143 -2.70 14.57 20.07
C PRO A 143 -1.22 14.45 20.45
N LYS A 144 -0.87 14.28 21.74
CA LYS A 144 0.54 14.25 22.19
C LYS A 144 1.31 13.10 21.52
N PRO A 145 2.58 13.33 21.13
CA PRO A 145 3.41 12.28 20.55
C PRO A 145 3.79 11.23 21.60
N ILE A 146 3.65 9.95 21.24
CA ILE A 146 3.96 8.80 22.09
C ILE A 146 5.20 8.06 21.58
N ARG A 147 6.04 7.57 22.49
CA ARG A 147 7.08 6.58 22.20
C ARG A 147 6.74 5.27 22.91
N LEU A 148 6.39 4.24 22.15
CA LEU A 148 6.21 2.88 22.65
C LEU A 148 7.54 2.12 22.58
N GLN A 149 7.99 1.59 23.71
CA GLN A 149 9.19 0.77 23.82
C GLN A 149 8.82 -0.70 24.08
N PHE A 150 9.45 -1.59 23.33
CA PHE A 150 9.48 -3.02 23.62
C PHE A 150 10.74 -3.38 24.41
N GLU A 151 10.66 -4.43 25.23
CA GLU A 151 11.85 -4.97 25.88
C GLU A 151 12.79 -5.60 24.84
N ARG A 152 14.10 -5.30 24.95
CA ARG A 152 15.14 -5.72 24.02
C ARG A 152 15.11 -7.23 23.75
N GLY A 153 15.08 -7.59 22.46
CA GLY A 153 15.19 -8.98 21.99
C GLY A 153 14.04 -9.91 22.40
N LYS A 154 12.96 -9.38 22.98
CA LYS A 154 11.81 -10.19 23.42
C LYS A 154 10.82 -10.45 22.29
N ALA A 155 10.12 -11.57 22.35
CA ALA A 155 9.18 -11.99 21.32
C ALA A 155 7.75 -12.03 21.87
N TYR A 156 6.83 -11.30 21.26
CA TYR A 156 5.47 -11.11 21.74
C TYR A 156 4.49 -11.80 20.80
N MET A 157 3.39 -12.30 21.38
CA MET A 157 2.30 -12.89 20.64
C MET A 157 1.01 -12.16 20.97
N THR A 158 0.22 -11.78 19.96
CA THR A 158 -1.01 -11.03 20.16
C THR A 158 -2.06 -11.41 19.11
N ARG A 159 -3.33 -11.22 19.42
CA ARG A 159 -4.44 -11.32 18.47
C ARG A 159 -4.95 -9.94 18.06
N PHE A 160 -4.49 -8.88 18.71
CA PHE A 160 -4.93 -7.51 18.44
C PHE A 160 -3.96 -6.86 17.44
N ASN A 161 -4.22 -7.02 16.13
CA ASN A 161 -3.31 -6.59 15.05
C ASN A 161 -3.45 -5.13 14.63
N ASN A 162 -4.47 -4.41 15.09
CA ASN A 162 -4.71 -2.99 14.83
C ASN A 162 -4.30 -2.11 16.02
N TRP A 163 -3.29 -2.54 16.77
CA TRP A 163 -2.84 -1.96 18.04
C TRP A 163 -2.30 -0.52 17.97
N LEU A 164 -2.09 0.01 16.75
CA LEU A 164 -1.73 1.42 16.53
C LEU A 164 -2.91 2.31 16.12
N SER A 165 -4.08 1.72 15.88
CA SER A 165 -5.24 2.44 15.35
C SER A 165 -5.66 3.61 16.25
N GLY A 166 -5.95 4.75 15.64
CA GLY A 166 -6.43 5.96 16.31
C GLY A 166 -5.37 6.74 17.11
N ILE A 167 -4.12 6.29 17.16
CA ILE A 167 -3.02 7.04 17.80
C ILE A 167 -2.46 8.05 16.80
N LYS A 168 -2.59 9.34 17.10
CA LYS A 168 -2.28 10.40 16.12
C LYS A 168 -0.79 10.51 15.75
N SER A 169 0.11 10.30 16.71
CA SER A 169 1.55 10.40 16.49
C SER A 169 2.28 9.41 17.40
N ILE A 170 2.98 8.44 16.81
CA ILE A 170 3.64 7.37 17.57
C ILE A 170 4.98 6.95 16.96
N GLU A 171 5.97 6.80 17.84
CA GLU A 171 7.25 6.14 17.58
C GLU A 171 7.28 4.79 18.30
N VAL A 172 7.47 3.70 17.57
CA VAL A 172 7.66 2.36 18.10
C VAL A 172 9.15 2.03 18.04
N VAL A 173 9.73 1.72 19.20
CA VAL A 173 11.14 1.31 19.36
C VAL A 173 11.16 -0.16 19.76
N GLY A 174 11.46 -1.03 18.79
CA GLY A 174 11.46 -2.48 18.97
C GLY A 174 12.66 -3.02 19.74
N GLN A 175 13.84 -2.39 19.64
CA GLN A 175 15.07 -2.87 20.29
C GLN A 175 15.40 -4.34 19.96
N GLY A 176 15.13 -4.77 18.73
CA GLY A 176 15.30 -6.16 18.29
C GLY A 176 14.18 -7.10 18.75
N ALA A 177 13.11 -6.58 19.35
CA ALA A 177 11.92 -7.38 19.67
C ALA A 177 11.24 -7.93 18.41
N SER A 178 10.41 -8.94 18.61
CA SER A 178 9.58 -9.51 17.56
C SER A 178 8.11 -9.62 17.96
N ILE A 179 7.20 -9.55 17.00
CA ILE A 179 5.75 -9.65 17.22
C ILE A 179 5.16 -10.66 16.24
N MET A 180 4.45 -11.65 16.76
CA MET A 180 3.62 -12.58 15.99
C MET A 180 2.15 -12.30 16.24
N CYS A 181 1.36 -12.14 15.18
CA CYS A 181 -0.08 -12.09 15.29
C CYS A 181 -0.69 -13.49 15.13
N THR A 182 -1.57 -13.90 16.03
CA THR A 182 -2.21 -15.22 16.01
C THR A 182 -3.71 -15.18 15.74
N GLU A 183 -4.30 -14.02 15.50
CA GLU A 183 -5.75 -13.88 15.28
C GLU A 183 -6.24 -14.72 14.08
N GLY A 184 -5.42 -14.84 13.04
CA GLY A 184 -5.69 -15.69 11.89
C GLY A 184 -5.88 -17.16 12.23
N ALA A 185 -5.38 -17.66 13.36
CA ALA A 185 -5.65 -19.02 13.82
C ALA A 185 -7.10 -19.19 14.31
N HIS A 186 -7.71 -18.13 14.86
CA HIS A 186 -9.00 -18.20 15.53
C HIS A 186 -10.19 -17.82 14.63
N SER A 187 -9.93 -17.46 13.37
CA SER A 187 -10.95 -16.94 12.47
C SER A 187 -11.34 -17.94 11.38
N PRO A 188 -12.62 -17.97 10.95
CA PRO A 188 -12.97 -18.60 9.68
C PRO A 188 -12.17 -17.99 8.53
N ALA A 189 -11.89 -18.81 7.52
CA ALA A 189 -11.03 -18.53 6.37
C ALA A 189 -11.54 -17.44 5.41
N GLU A 190 -12.41 -16.55 5.87
CA GLU A 190 -13.05 -15.48 5.10
C GLU A 190 -12.56 -14.07 5.51
N HIS A 191 -11.66 -13.98 6.50
CA HIS A 191 -11.16 -12.72 7.04
C HIS A 191 -9.64 -12.58 6.89
N VAL A 192 -9.20 -12.43 5.63
CA VAL A 192 -7.82 -12.18 5.21
C VAL A 192 -7.01 -11.17 6.06
N GLU A 193 -7.65 -10.12 6.58
CA GLU A 193 -7.04 -9.07 7.41
C GLU A 193 -6.57 -9.58 8.78
N ARG A 194 -7.11 -10.71 9.26
CA ARG A 194 -6.76 -11.27 10.57
C ARG A 194 -5.41 -11.99 10.60
N HIS A 195 -4.80 -12.22 9.44
CA HIS A 195 -3.45 -12.80 9.31
C HIS A 195 -2.32 -11.75 9.31
N VAL A 196 -2.68 -10.47 9.35
CA VAL A 196 -1.75 -9.34 9.34
C VAL A 196 -1.16 -9.15 10.75
N ALA A 197 0.14 -8.88 10.84
CA ALA A 197 0.81 -8.64 12.12
C ALA A 197 0.63 -7.21 12.64
N LEU A 198 0.58 -6.24 11.73
CA LEU A 198 0.18 -4.86 12.02
C LEU A 198 -0.71 -4.34 10.89
N ALA A 199 -1.94 -3.97 11.22
CA ALA A 199 -2.88 -3.37 10.30
C ALA A 199 -3.26 -1.97 10.79
N THR A 200 -2.91 -0.93 10.02
CA THR A 200 -3.47 0.41 10.23
C THR A 200 -4.73 0.56 9.37
N PRO A 201 -5.81 1.18 9.89
CA PRO A 201 -7.11 1.24 9.22
C PRO A 201 -7.04 2.00 7.90
N SER A 202 -7.85 1.56 6.94
CA SER A 202 -8.03 2.29 5.69
C SER A 202 -8.79 3.60 5.94
N ALA A 203 -8.36 4.68 5.27
CA ALA A 203 -9.05 5.95 5.18
C ALA A 203 -10.50 5.82 4.70
N PHE A 204 -10.87 4.72 4.03
CA PHE A 204 -12.22 4.45 3.52
C PHE A 204 -13.06 3.54 4.42
N GLU A 205 -12.46 2.94 5.46
CA GLU A 205 -13.18 2.08 6.38
C GLU A 205 -13.92 2.86 7.45
N ASN A 206 -15.06 2.32 7.88
CA ASN A 206 -15.70 2.70 9.12
C ASN A 206 -15.37 1.66 10.18
N VAL A 207 -14.24 1.82 10.86
CA VAL A 207 -13.86 0.90 11.94
C VAL A 207 -14.44 1.40 13.27
N ASN A 208 -15.38 0.65 13.82
CA ASN A 208 -15.49 0.56 15.28
C ASN A 208 -14.25 -0.23 15.74
N THR A 209 -13.57 0.25 16.77
CA THR A 209 -12.19 -0.06 17.18
C THR A 209 -11.90 -1.53 17.49
N ASN A 210 -12.89 -2.43 17.44
CA ASN A 210 -12.73 -3.77 17.99
C ASN A 210 -12.21 -4.78 16.99
N TYR A 211 -12.57 -4.72 15.70
CA TYR A 211 -12.05 -5.66 14.69
C TYR A 211 -12.12 -5.04 13.30
N PHE A 212 -11.09 -5.28 12.47
CA PHE A 212 -11.22 -5.11 11.02
C PHE A 212 -12.34 -6.04 10.53
N SER A 213 -13.52 -5.49 10.27
CA SER A 213 -14.57 -6.19 9.53
C SER A 213 -14.07 -6.35 8.10
N SER A 214 -14.22 -7.55 7.55
CA SER A 214 -13.74 -7.93 6.22
C SER A 214 -13.92 -6.87 5.14
N TYR A 215 -12.98 -6.89 4.20
CA TYR A 215 -12.90 -6.20 2.90
C TYR A 215 -14.23 -6.03 2.11
N TRP A 216 -15.34 -6.63 2.54
CA TRP A 216 -16.64 -6.67 1.87
C TRP A 216 -17.85 -6.36 2.75
N SER A 217 -17.71 -6.21 4.07
CA SER A 217 -18.85 -6.02 4.99
C SER A 217 -18.93 -4.62 5.62
N SER A 218 -17.86 -3.83 5.61
CA SER A 218 -17.93 -2.45 6.13
C SER A 218 -18.58 -1.51 5.11
N LYS A 219 -19.49 -0.65 5.61
CA LYS A 219 -19.96 0.51 4.83
C LYS A 219 -18.75 1.39 4.52
N LEU A 220 -18.32 1.43 3.25
CA LEU A 220 -17.26 2.30 2.79
C LEU A 220 -17.65 3.77 2.97
N THR A 221 -16.74 4.58 3.51
CA THR A 221 -16.87 6.04 3.49
C THR A 221 -16.11 6.60 2.30
N THR A 222 -16.84 7.08 1.31
CA THR A 222 -16.26 7.67 0.09
C THR A 222 -16.09 9.20 0.23
N GLY A 223 -16.70 9.83 1.24
CA GLY A 223 -16.60 11.28 1.44
C GLY A 223 -17.61 12.06 0.61
N CYS A 224 -17.51 13.39 0.65
CA CYS A 224 -18.49 14.30 0.08
C CYS A 224 -18.09 14.71 -1.35
N PHE A 225 -19.06 14.80 -2.27
CA PHE A 225 -18.81 15.34 -3.61
C PHE A 225 -18.38 16.81 -3.55
N ILE A 226 -17.46 17.17 -4.44
CA ILE A 226 -17.03 18.55 -4.64
C ILE A 226 -17.35 19.03 -6.06
N LYS A 227 -17.57 20.34 -6.21
CA LYS A 227 -17.62 21.01 -7.50
C LYS A 227 -16.25 20.99 -8.17
N SER A 228 -16.21 21.20 -9.49
CA SER A 228 -14.94 21.34 -10.22
C SER A 228 -14.02 22.37 -9.57
N THR A 229 -12.75 22.03 -9.43
CA THR A 229 -11.70 22.93 -8.93
C THR A 229 -10.44 22.78 -9.79
N ARG A 230 -9.74 23.89 -9.99
CA ARG A 230 -8.53 23.93 -10.79
C ARG A 230 -7.30 23.50 -9.99
N LYS A 231 -6.30 22.96 -10.70
CA LYS A 231 -4.94 22.84 -10.16
C LYS A 231 -4.47 24.19 -9.63
N GLY A 232 -3.80 24.20 -8.48
CA GLY A 232 -3.34 25.43 -7.82
C GLY A 232 -4.40 26.15 -6.99
N ALA A 233 -5.66 25.70 -6.95
CA ALA A 233 -6.65 26.24 -6.03
C ALA A 233 -6.29 25.92 -4.56
N GLN A 234 -6.66 26.79 -3.64
CA GLN A 234 -6.49 26.58 -2.19
C GLN A 234 -7.80 26.22 -1.48
N SER A 235 -8.87 25.95 -2.22
CA SER A 235 -10.16 25.61 -1.64
C SER A 235 -10.93 24.66 -2.54
N VAL A 236 -11.85 23.92 -1.93
CA VAL A 236 -12.89 23.15 -2.62
C VAL A 236 -14.26 23.63 -2.17
N THR A 237 -15.25 23.49 -3.05
CA THR A 237 -16.65 23.78 -2.72
C THR A 237 -17.41 22.47 -2.72
N LEU A 238 -18.08 22.14 -1.62
CA LEU A 238 -18.95 20.96 -1.55
C LEU A 238 -20.12 21.11 -2.53
N SER A 239 -20.54 20.00 -3.14
CA SER A 239 -21.75 19.99 -3.97
C SER A 239 -23.01 20.16 -3.11
N GLN A 240 -22.96 19.73 -1.85
CA GLN A 240 -24.00 19.89 -0.84
C GLN A 240 -23.43 20.69 0.35
N PRO A 241 -23.75 21.99 0.50
CA PRO A 241 -23.16 22.84 1.53
C PRO A 241 -23.28 22.28 2.95
N ASP A 242 -24.42 21.69 3.32
CA ASP A 242 -24.68 21.18 4.67
C ASP A 242 -23.73 20.03 5.08
N SER A 243 -23.13 19.35 4.12
CA SER A 243 -22.13 18.30 4.38
C SER A 243 -20.87 18.83 5.08
N VAL A 244 -20.69 20.16 5.10
CA VAL A 244 -19.61 20.85 5.81
C VAL A 244 -19.57 20.54 7.31
N ALA A 245 -20.70 20.15 7.91
CA ALA A 245 -20.81 19.71 9.30
C ALA A 245 -19.93 18.48 9.61
N SER A 246 -19.45 17.75 8.60
CA SER A 246 -18.53 16.62 8.75
C SER A 246 -17.06 17.04 8.89
N PHE A 247 -16.73 18.32 8.76
CA PHE A 247 -15.34 18.81 8.73
C PHE A 247 -15.05 19.76 9.90
N ARG A 248 -13.79 19.83 10.33
CA ARG A 248 -13.30 20.76 11.36
C ARG A 248 -11.96 21.34 10.94
N VAL A 249 -11.69 22.59 11.31
CA VAL A 249 -10.37 23.21 11.10
C VAL A 249 -9.29 22.38 11.80
N GLY A 250 -8.16 22.17 11.13
CA GLY A 250 -7.05 21.36 11.59
C GLY A 250 -7.12 19.88 11.20
N ASN A 251 -8.28 19.36 10.79
CA ASN A 251 -8.42 17.97 10.35
C ASN A 251 -7.68 17.73 9.03
N TRP A 252 -7.12 16.53 8.89
CA TRP A 252 -6.64 16.06 7.60
C TRP A 252 -7.82 15.66 6.70
N VAL A 253 -7.66 15.94 5.41
CA VAL A 253 -8.59 15.56 4.36
C VAL A 253 -7.83 14.93 3.19
N LEU A 254 -8.49 13.98 2.54
CA LEU A 254 -8.08 13.42 1.25
C LEU A 254 -9.03 13.95 0.19
N ILE A 255 -8.53 14.77 -0.74
CA ILE A 255 -9.23 15.13 -1.97
C ILE A 255 -8.85 14.09 -3.01
N TYR A 256 -9.80 13.50 -3.71
CA TYR A 256 -9.48 12.45 -4.68
C TYR A 256 -10.53 12.33 -5.80
N GLY A 257 -10.16 11.70 -6.91
CA GLY A 257 -11.08 11.37 -8.01
C GLY A 257 -10.41 10.72 -9.21
N LEU A 258 -11.22 10.44 -10.22
CA LEU A 258 -10.90 9.72 -11.46
C LEU A 258 -10.31 8.32 -11.19
N ASP A 259 -11.14 7.30 -11.09
CA ASP A 259 -10.66 5.93 -10.83
C ASP A 259 -9.80 5.41 -11.99
N GLN A 260 -8.68 4.77 -11.66
CA GLN A 260 -7.69 4.31 -12.63
C GLN A 260 -7.61 2.79 -12.77
N GLU A 261 -8.26 2.00 -11.92
CA GLU A 261 -8.14 0.54 -11.93
C GLU A 261 -9.44 -0.19 -12.23
N GLY A 262 -10.59 0.49 -12.26
CA GLY A 262 -11.91 0.06 -12.72
C GLY A 262 -12.34 -1.34 -12.33
N VAL A 263 -11.87 -1.86 -11.20
CA VAL A 263 -12.18 -3.20 -10.68
C VAL A 263 -12.73 -3.06 -9.28
N ASN A 264 -13.57 -4.01 -8.86
CA ASN A 264 -13.99 -4.20 -7.47
C ASN A 264 -12.77 -4.54 -6.58
N GLY A 265 -11.87 -3.57 -6.43
CA GLY A 265 -10.65 -3.64 -5.67
C GLY A 265 -10.73 -2.62 -4.56
N PHE A 266 -10.16 -2.99 -3.43
CA PHE A 266 -10.03 -2.13 -2.28
C PHE A 266 -8.55 -2.08 -1.87
N PRO A 267 -8.00 -0.91 -1.51
CA PRO A 267 -8.63 0.41 -1.52
C PRO A 267 -9.04 0.88 -2.92
N VAL A 268 -9.87 1.93 -2.97
CA VAL A 268 -10.17 2.62 -4.24
C VAL A 268 -8.87 3.14 -4.88
N SER A 269 -8.79 3.23 -6.21
CA SER A 269 -7.55 3.59 -6.92
C SER A 269 -7.72 4.89 -7.73
N PRO A 270 -7.93 6.04 -7.10
CA PRO A 270 -8.02 7.30 -7.81
C PRO A 270 -6.68 7.67 -8.46
N ARG A 271 -6.79 8.18 -9.69
CA ARG A 271 -5.70 8.76 -10.47
C ARG A 271 -5.19 10.05 -9.85
N TYR A 272 -6.09 10.85 -9.30
CA TYR A 272 -5.77 12.15 -8.72
C TYR A 272 -6.14 12.17 -7.26
N PHE A 273 -5.20 12.62 -6.43
CA PHE A 273 -5.44 12.83 -5.02
C PHE A 273 -4.47 13.83 -4.41
N ASP A 274 -4.94 14.52 -3.37
CA ASP A 274 -4.20 15.51 -2.59
C ASP A 274 -4.50 15.30 -1.09
N TYR A 275 -3.46 15.31 -0.27
CA TYR A 275 -3.58 15.37 1.20
C TYR A 275 -3.40 16.80 1.68
N ALA A 276 -4.39 17.33 2.41
CA ALA A 276 -4.36 18.69 2.96
C ALA A 276 -4.96 18.73 4.37
N LYS A 277 -4.71 19.83 5.10
CA LYS A 277 -5.48 20.16 6.31
C LYS A 277 -6.54 21.20 6.01
N VAL A 278 -7.69 21.10 6.68
CA VAL A 278 -8.70 22.16 6.66
C VAL A 278 -8.16 23.37 7.41
N LYS A 279 -8.08 24.51 6.72
CA LYS A 279 -7.62 25.79 7.29
C LYS A 279 -8.78 26.67 7.72
N ALA A 280 -9.85 26.72 6.94
CA ALA A 280 -11.06 27.48 7.24
C ALA A 280 -12.28 26.82 6.60
N ILE A 281 -13.45 27.12 7.13
CA ILE A 281 -14.74 26.59 6.70
C ILE A 281 -15.72 27.75 6.57
N ASN A 282 -16.41 27.85 5.43
CA ASN A 282 -17.58 28.70 5.27
C ASN A 282 -18.83 27.81 5.20
N SER A 283 -19.60 27.77 6.29
CA SER A 283 -20.77 26.91 6.41
C SER A 283 -21.90 27.29 5.47
N SER A 284 -22.08 28.58 5.19
CA SER A 284 -23.15 29.07 4.31
C SER A 284 -22.97 28.69 2.83
N THR A 285 -21.73 28.52 2.39
CA THR A 285 -21.41 28.23 0.98
C THR A 285 -20.88 26.83 0.74
N GLY A 286 -20.55 26.08 1.81
CA GLY A 286 -19.89 24.79 1.71
C GLY A 286 -18.43 24.87 1.24
N VAL A 287 -17.80 26.05 1.32
CA VAL A 287 -16.40 26.24 0.92
C VAL A 287 -15.47 25.78 2.05
N ILE A 288 -14.52 24.91 1.72
CA ILE A 288 -13.47 24.43 2.60
C ILE A 288 -12.13 24.96 2.07
N THR A 289 -11.47 25.81 2.85
CA THR A 289 -10.12 26.32 2.55
C THR A 289 -9.08 25.36 3.09
N LEU A 290 -8.03 25.11 2.30
CA LEU A 290 -6.96 24.15 2.56
C LEU A 290 -5.68 24.85 3.02
N ASP A 291 -4.83 24.13 3.75
CA ASP A 291 -3.52 24.61 4.19
C ASP A 291 -2.47 24.70 3.07
N ARG A 292 -2.81 24.23 1.86
CA ARG A 292 -1.92 24.21 0.69
C ARG A 292 -2.72 24.25 -0.61
N LEU A 293 -2.02 24.55 -1.70
CA LEU A 293 -2.58 24.49 -3.05
C LEU A 293 -2.75 23.04 -3.49
N LEU A 294 -3.82 22.77 -4.25
CA LEU A 294 -4.06 21.47 -4.88
C LEU A 294 -3.05 21.24 -6.02
N THR A 295 -2.47 20.04 -6.06
CA THR A 295 -1.53 19.65 -7.12
C THR A 295 -2.24 19.14 -8.38
N ASN A 296 -3.50 18.72 -8.22
CA ASN A 296 -4.35 18.21 -9.30
C ASN A 296 -5.56 19.11 -9.54
N GLN A 297 -6.13 19.00 -10.74
CA GLN A 297 -7.48 19.48 -11.02
C GLN A 297 -8.48 18.41 -10.66
N TYR A 298 -9.69 18.82 -10.27
CA TYR A 298 -10.80 17.92 -9.98
C TYR A 298 -12.02 18.40 -10.76
N ASP A 299 -12.69 17.50 -11.47
CA ASP A 299 -13.77 17.88 -12.38
C ASP A 299 -15.05 17.13 -12.02
N SER A 300 -16.08 17.87 -11.63
CA SER A 300 -17.36 17.28 -11.25
C SER A 300 -18.09 16.63 -12.43
N GLY A 301 -17.61 16.80 -13.67
CA GLY A 301 -18.08 16.08 -14.85
C GLY A 301 -17.47 14.70 -15.05
N TRP A 302 -16.50 14.28 -14.21
CA TRP A 302 -16.02 12.91 -14.23
C TRP A 302 -17.16 11.93 -13.95
N MET A 303 -17.13 10.77 -14.62
CA MET A 303 -18.13 9.72 -14.39
C MET A 303 -18.12 9.32 -12.91
N ASP A 304 -19.23 8.77 -12.44
CA ASP A 304 -19.29 8.15 -11.13
C ASP A 304 -20.12 6.89 -11.25
N GLY A 305 -19.55 5.75 -10.88
CA GLY A 305 -20.26 4.48 -10.85
C GLY A 305 -20.75 4.13 -9.46
N LYS A 306 -21.36 2.95 -9.34
CA LYS A 306 -22.03 2.51 -8.11
C LYS A 306 -21.14 1.61 -7.24
N GLY A 307 -20.02 1.11 -7.76
CA GLY A 307 -19.11 0.22 -7.03
C GLY A 307 -17.88 0.90 -6.41
N ALA A 308 -17.23 0.22 -5.45
CA ALA A 308 -15.94 0.64 -4.86
C ALA A 308 -14.84 0.83 -5.92
N GLY A 309 -14.97 0.15 -7.07
CA GLY A 309 -14.09 0.27 -8.23
C GLY A 309 -14.45 1.36 -9.24
N GLU A 310 -15.48 2.17 -8.98
CA GLU A 310 -16.03 3.11 -9.97
C GLU A 310 -16.15 4.54 -9.43
N LEU A 311 -15.49 4.84 -8.32
CA LEU A 311 -15.49 6.17 -7.69
C LEU A 311 -14.63 7.15 -8.50
N SER A 312 -15.22 7.73 -9.53
CA SER A 312 -14.51 8.62 -10.46
C SER A 312 -14.87 10.09 -10.27
N ALA A 313 -16.03 10.44 -9.72
CA ALA A 313 -16.35 11.83 -9.41
C ALA A 313 -15.50 12.35 -8.24
N PRO A 314 -15.14 13.65 -8.25
CA PRO A 314 -14.24 14.20 -7.26
C PRO A 314 -14.90 14.33 -5.90
N ARG A 315 -14.14 14.00 -4.86
CA ARG A 315 -14.61 13.95 -3.48
C ARG A 315 -13.58 14.55 -2.52
N ILE A 316 -14.07 14.94 -1.35
CA ILE A 316 -13.26 15.25 -0.17
C ILE A 316 -13.68 14.35 0.99
N LEU A 317 -12.71 13.65 1.56
CA LEU A 317 -12.89 12.69 2.64
C LEU A 317 -12.23 13.22 3.92
N ASN A 318 -12.99 13.33 5.00
CA ASN A 318 -12.44 13.67 6.32
C ASN A 318 -11.70 12.45 6.90
N LEU A 319 -10.43 12.64 7.23
CA LEU A 319 -9.53 11.62 7.81
C LEU A 319 -9.52 11.64 9.35
N ASN A 320 -10.39 12.45 9.96
CA ASN A 320 -10.61 12.56 11.40
C ASN A 320 -12.11 12.58 11.69
N ARG A 321 -12.72 11.39 11.72
CA ARG A 321 -14.15 11.16 11.93
C ARG A 321 -14.38 10.16 13.08
N PRO A 322 -15.58 10.06 13.67
CA PRO A 322 -15.82 9.19 14.82
C PRO A 322 -15.38 7.72 14.61
N SER A 323 -15.55 7.21 13.39
CA SER A 323 -15.20 5.83 12.97
C SER A 323 -13.79 5.68 12.39
N PHE A 324 -13.00 6.74 12.30
CA PHE A 324 -11.64 6.69 11.74
C PHE A 324 -10.83 7.92 12.12
N ASN A 325 -9.67 7.69 12.73
CA ASN A 325 -8.71 8.75 13.02
C ASN A 325 -7.36 8.39 12.39
N THR A 326 -6.93 9.21 11.43
CA THR A 326 -5.64 9.02 10.77
C THR A 326 -4.48 9.13 11.74
N ILE A 327 -3.46 8.30 11.53
CA ILE A 327 -2.16 8.45 12.16
C ILE A 327 -1.41 9.50 11.35
N GLU A 328 -1.10 10.65 11.94
CA GLU A 328 -0.37 11.71 11.24
C GLU A 328 1.12 11.36 11.09
N ASN A 329 1.72 10.74 12.11
CA ASN A 329 3.12 10.34 12.10
C ASN A 329 3.30 8.98 12.76
N LEU A 330 3.80 8.02 11.99
CA LEU A 330 4.18 6.69 12.44
C LEU A 330 5.68 6.48 12.19
N VAL A 331 6.42 6.13 13.23
CA VAL A 331 7.80 5.68 13.11
C VAL A 331 7.92 4.30 13.75
N ILE A 332 8.54 3.33 13.08
CA ILE A 332 8.84 2.01 13.63
C ILE A 332 10.32 1.72 13.42
N LYS A 333 11.02 1.33 14.49
CA LYS A 333 12.45 1.07 14.48
C LYS A 333 12.78 -0.29 15.09
N ASP A 334 13.75 -0.99 14.51
CA ASP A 334 14.40 -2.17 15.10
C ASP A 334 13.41 -3.24 15.58
N LEU A 335 12.43 -3.59 14.73
CA LEU A 335 11.33 -4.49 15.07
C LEU A 335 11.14 -5.56 13.99
N THR A 336 10.90 -6.80 14.41
CA THR A 336 10.64 -7.93 13.52
C THR A 336 9.19 -8.39 13.63
N PHE A 337 8.45 -8.42 12.53
CA PHE A 337 7.13 -9.03 12.47
C PHE A 337 7.26 -10.47 11.99
N LEU A 338 6.77 -11.41 12.79
CA LEU A 338 6.85 -12.84 12.52
C LEU A 338 5.56 -13.31 11.83
N PRO A 339 5.66 -14.22 10.83
CA PRO A 339 4.49 -14.93 10.36
C PRO A 339 4.00 -15.90 11.43
N PHE A 340 2.69 -16.08 11.52
CA PHE A 340 2.10 -17.21 12.23
C PHE A 340 2.59 -18.53 11.62
N LYS A 341 2.94 -19.51 12.47
CA LYS A 341 3.59 -20.76 12.03
C LYS A 341 2.63 -21.96 11.89
N GLY A 342 1.36 -21.78 12.25
CA GLY A 342 0.36 -22.83 12.07
C GLY A 342 -0.14 -22.94 10.63
N ASN A 343 -0.68 -24.11 10.28
CA ASN A 343 -1.46 -24.35 9.08
C ASN A 343 -2.69 -23.43 9.08
N ILE A 344 -2.61 -22.39 8.24
CA ILE A 344 -3.75 -21.56 7.85
C ILE A 344 -4.46 -22.32 6.72
N LYS A 345 -5.71 -22.75 6.93
CA LYS A 345 -6.51 -23.41 5.88
C LYS A 345 -7.41 -22.41 5.17
N GLY A 346 -7.57 -22.58 3.86
CA GLY A 346 -8.47 -21.80 3.00
C GLY A 346 -7.78 -21.31 1.72
N PRO A 347 -8.49 -20.68 0.77
CA PRO A 347 -7.89 -20.01 -0.40
C PRO A 347 -6.88 -18.91 0.00
N ILE A 348 -6.93 -18.50 1.27
CA ILE A 348 -6.01 -17.61 2.01
C ILE A 348 -4.68 -18.30 2.37
N ALA A 349 -4.56 -19.63 2.32
CA ALA A 349 -3.29 -20.33 2.62
C ALA A 349 -2.14 -19.99 1.64
N ALA A 350 -2.47 -19.37 0.51
CA ALA A 350 -1.52 -18.81 -0.46
C ALA A 350 -1.14 -17.33 -0.15
N ASP A 351 -1.66 -16.72 0.92
CA ASP A 351 -1.61 -15.27 1.13
C ASP A 351 -0.21 -14.77 1.51
N ASN A 352 0.24 -13.83 0.69
CA ASN A 352 1.13 -12.72 1.01
C ASN A 352 0.71 -11.84 2.23
N ARG A 353 -0.11 -12.33 3.15
CA ARG A 353 -0.67 -11.58 4.28
C ARG A 353 -0.21 -12.08 5.64
N ASN A 354 0.26 -13.32 5.75
CA ASN A 354 0.78 -13.83 7.00
C ASN A 354 2.03 -13.06 7.45
N GLY A 355 2.00 -12.49 8.66
CA GLY A 355 3.10 -11.66 9.17
C GLY A 355 3.21 -10.29 8.47
N ARG A 356 2.22 -9.90 7.67
CA ARG A 356 2.23 -8.65 6.91
C ARG A 356 2.20 -7.42 7.80
N ILE A 357 2.84 -6.37 7.33
CA ILE A 357 2.61 -4.99 7.77
C ILE A 357 1.73 -4.30 6.73
N GLN A 358 0.59 -3.77 7.13
CA GLN A 358 -0.29 -2.94 6.29
C GLN A 358 -0.29 -1.51 6.83
N ILE A 359 0.27 -0.59 6.04
CA ILE A 359 0.34 0.84 6.36
C ILE A 359 -0.64 1.59 5.45
N TYR A 360 -1.90 1.67 5.88
CA TYR A 360 -2.98 2.47 5.28
C TYR A 360 -3.47 3.56 6.23
N GLY A 361 -4.04 4.62 5.68
CA GLY A 361 -4.63 5.71 6.45
C GLY A 361 -3.61 6.45 7.34
N VAL A 362 -2.32 6.37 7.00
CA VAL A 362 -1.22 7.01 7.73
C VAL A 362 -0.64 8.13 6.88
N ILE A 363 -0.71 9.37 7.34
CA ILE A 363 -0.22 10.52 6.56
C ILE A 363 1.28 10.40 6.32
N ASN A 364 2.07 10.20 7.38
CA ASN A 364 3.52 10.02 7.28
C ASN A 364 3.95 8.75 8.02
N SER A 365 4.64 7.85 7.34
CA SER A 365 5.19 6.63 7.91
C SER A 365 6.69 6.50 7.66
N THR A 366 7.43 5.97 8.62
CA THR A 366 8.86 5.67 8.49
C THR A 366 9.19 4.37 9.21
N LEU A 367 9.67 3.38 8.47
CA LEU A 367 10.18 2.12 9.00
C LEU A 367 11.71 2.08 8.84
N ILE A 368 12.43 1.78 9.92
CA ILE A 368 13.89 1.72 9.95
C ILE A 368 14.32 0.41 10.58
N ASN A 369 15.17 -0.36 9.90
CA ASN A 369 15.64 -1.67 10.39
C ASN A 369 14.46 -2.59 10.77
N VAL A 370 13.42 -2.63 9.93
CA VAL A 370 12.25 -3.48 10.16
C VAL A 370 12.33 -4.72 9.29
N THR A 371 12.03 -5.87 9.88
CA THR A 371 11.92 -7.14 9.16
C THR A 371 10.49 -7.64 9.20
N ALA A 372 9.95 -8.07 8.05
CA ALA A 372 8.64 -8.72 7.98
C ALA A 372 8.55 -9.62 6.75
N PRO A 373 7.69 -10.64 6.72
CA PRO A 373 7.39 -11.36 5.50
C PRO A 373 6.87 -10.45 4.38
N ASN A 374 5.92 -9.58 4.70
CA ASN A 374 5.17 -8.82 3.70
C ASN A 374 4.96 -7.35 4.11
N LEU A 375 4.82 -6.46 3.12
CA LEU A 375 4.52 -5.05 3.33
C LEU A 375 3.50 -4.54 2.31
N TYR A 376 2.42 -3.93 2.79
CA TYR A 376 1.42 -3.22 1.99
C TYR A 376 1.52 -1.72 2.27
N ILE A 377 1.76 -0.95 1.22
CA ILE A 377 2.03 0.49 1.23
C ILE A 377 0.86 1.20 0.56
N GLY A 378 0.10 2.01 1.29
CA GLY A 378 -1.00 2.74 0.69
C GLY A 378 -1.49 3.92 1.50
N GLN A 379 -2.35 4.74 0.90
CA GLN A 379 -3.15 5.76 1.58
C GLN A 379 -2.35 6.65 2.55
N GLY A 380 -1.20 7.12 2.07
CA GLY A 380 -0.33 7.98 2.84
C GLY A 380 0.30 9.06 1.97
N LYS A 381 0.63 10.18 2.60
CA LYS A 381 1.32 11.28 1.91
C LYS A 381 2.81 10.98 1.74
N THR A 382 3.47 10.49 2.77
CA THR A 382 4.92 10.21 2.70
C THR A 382 5.25 8.95 3.47
N GLN A 383 5.82 7.97 2.78
CA GLN A 383 6.17 6.67 3.34
C GLN A 383 7.63 6.36 3.05
N ILE A 384 8.40 6.07 4.10
CA ILE A 384 9.85 5.86 4.01
C ILE A 384 10.19 4.50 4.62
N TYR A 385 10.95 3.70 3.89
CA TYR A 385 11.42 2.38 4.32
C TYR A 385 12.94 2.37 4.15
N GLN A 386 13.67 2.22 5.26
CA GLN A 386 15.12 2.30 5.27
C GLN A 386 15.71 1.09 5.99
N ASN A 387 16.67 0.43 5.33
CA ASN A 387 17.34 -0.75 5.88
C ASN A 387 16.34 -1.87 6.28
N CYS A 388 15.24 -2.00 5.55
CA CYS A 388 14.21 -3.00 5.84
C CYS A 388 14.47 -4.31 5.09
N HIS A 389 13.95 -5.42 5.63
CA HIS A 389 14.07 -6.75 5.03
C HIS A 389 12.70 -7.41 4.88
N PHE A 390 12.27 -7.61 3.63
CA PHE A 390 11.00 -8.23 3.29
C PHE A 390 11.16 -9.52 2.49
N THR A 391 10.73 -10.65 3.06
CA THR A 391 11.14 -11.99 2.58
C THR A 391 10.15 -12.68 1.65
N VAL A 392 8.92 -12.18 1.53
CA VAL A 392 7.85 -12.82 0.75
C VAL A 392 7.35 -11.87 -0.32
N PHE A 393 6.47 -10.93 0.02
CA PHE A 393 5.78 -10.12 -0.97
C PHE A 393 5.47 -8.71 -0.46
N CYS A 394 5.72 -7.72 -1.30
CA CYS A 394 5.44 -6.32 -1.01
C CYS A 394 4.61 -5.68 -2.12
N GLU A 395 3.69 -4.81 -1.72
CA GLU A 395 2.74 -4.15 -2.61
C GLU A 395 2.65 -2.64 -2.35
N GLY A 396 2.72 -1.85 -3.41
CA GLY A 396 2.36 -0.43 -3.43
C GLY A 396 0.87 -0.20 -3.72
N ASP A 397 0.02 -0.66 -2.81
CA ASP A 397 -1.43 -0.63 -2.93
C ASP A 397 -2.02 0.75 -2.58
N LYS A 398 -1.91 1.66 -3.57
CA LYS A 398 -2.76 2.82 -3.87
C LYS A 398 -2.72 4.05 -2.95
N ILE A 399 -3.02 5.21 -3.54
CA ILE A 399 -3.17 6.52 -2.88
C ILE A 399 -1.96 6.87 -1.99
N ALA A 400 -0.78 6.48 -2.44
CA ALA A 400 0.47 6.86 -1.80
C ALA A 400 1.10 8.00 -2.60
N ASP A 401 1.24 9.17 -2.00
CA ASP A 401 1.81 10.31 -2.73
C ASP A 401 3.32 10.09 -2.95
N THR A 402 4.09 9.97 -1.87
CA THR A 402 5.52 9.69 -1.94
C THR A 402 5.88 8.39 -1.22
N VAL A 403 6.55 7.48 -1.92
CA VAL A 403 7.14 6.25 -1.37
C VAL A 403 8.64 6.27 -1.62
N ARG A 404 9.44 6.07 -0.57
CA ARG A 404 10.90 6.04 -0.63
C ARG A 404 11.41 4.77 0.02
N ILE A 405 12.15 3.98 -0.75
CA ILE A 405 12.70 2.71 -0.30
C ILE A 405 14.22 2.78 -0.47
N ILE A 406 14.93 2.66 0.64
CA ILE A 406 16.36 2.94 0.74
C ILE A 406 17.08 1.77 1.41
N ASN A 407 18.14 1.27 0.79
CA ASN A 407 19.02 0.25 1.34
C ASN A 407 18.29 -0.98 1.90
N SER A 408 17.18 -1.36 1.26
CA SER A 408 16.28 -2.40 1.74
C SER A 408 16.28 -3.59 0.79
N THR A 409 15.88 -4.75 1.28
CA THR A 409 15.85 -5.98 0.48
C THR A 409 14.43 -6.53 0.39
N PHE A 410 14.05 -6.97 -0.80
CA PHE A 410 12.73 -7.50 -1.11
C PHE A 410 12.88 -8.82 -1.84
N LYS A 411 12.01 -9.78 -1.54
CA LYS A 411 11.73 -10.86 -2.48
C LYS A 411 10.88 -10.31 -3.63
N ASP A 412 9.56 -10.22 -3.46
CA ASP A 412 8.69 -9.61 -4.47
C ASP A 412 8.33 -8.16 -4.11
N PHE A 413 8.31 -7.26 -5.10
CA PHE A 413 7.77 -5.92 -4.98
C PHE A 413 6.95 -5.54 -6.22
N THR A 414 5.64 -5.49 -6.06
CA THR A 414 4.70 -5.37 -7.18
C THR A 414 3.61 -4.35 -6.92
N HIS A 415 2.87 -4.00 -7.97
CA HIS A 415 1.73 -3.08 -8.00
C HIS A 415 2.05 -1.74 -7.34
N CYS A 416 2.19 -0.68 -8.12
CA CYS A 416 2.42 0.68 -7.61
C CYS A 416 1.57 1.71 -8.36
N ASN A 417 0.43 1.28 -8.91
CA ASN A 417 -0.34 2.11 -9.85
C ASN A 417 -0.91 3.37 -9.18
N GLY A 418 -1.22 3.31 -7.88
CA GLY A 418 -1.69 4.48 -7.13
C GLY A 418 -0.59 5.24 -6.40
N VAL A 419 0.68 5.01 -6.72
CA VAL A 419 1.82 5.76 -6.16
C VAL A 419 2.14 6.96 -7.07
N ASN A 420 2.13 8.21 -6.56
CA ASN A 420 2.53 9.37 -7.37
C ASN A 420 4.04 9.37 -7.64
N PHE A 421 4.85 9.22 -6.60
CA PHE A 421 6.30 9.24 -6.69
C PHE A 421 6.93 8.07 -5.92
N LEU A 422 7.71 7.27 -6.62
CA LEU A 422 8.48 6.15 -6.07
C LEU A 422 9.98 6.42 -6.23
N LEU A 423 10.71 6.40 -5.12
CA LEU A 423 12.16 6.39 -5.09
C LEU A 423 12.65 5.03 -4.63
N LEU A 424 13.50 4.39 -5.43
CA LEU A 424 14.23 3.18 -5.09
C LEU A 424 15.72 3.48 -5.09
N ARG A 425 16.36 3.42 -3.92
CA ARG A 425 17.80 3.65 -3.78
C ARG A 425 18.52 2.54 -3.02
N GLY A 426 19.57 1.96 -3.60
CA GLY A 426 20.44 1.05 -2.84
C GLY A 426 19.79 -0.29 -2.48
N ASN A 427 18.69 -0.68 -3.13
CA ASN A 427 17.92 -1.85 -2.72
C ASN A 427 18.36 -3.12 -3.45
N THR A 428 17.99 -4.27 -2.89
CA THR A 428 18.14 -5.58 -3.54
C THR A 428 16.77 -6.25 -3.72
N PHE A 429 16.46 -6.67 -4.93
CA PHE A 429 15.23 -7.41 -5.28
C PHE A 429 15.59 -8.82 -5.75
N THR A 430 15.08 -9.87 -5.11
CA THR A 430 15.44 -11.27 -5.44
C THR A 430 14.32 -12.05 -6.14
N GLY A 431 13.10 -11.53 -6.11
CA GLY A 431 11.90 -12.11 -6.71
C GLY A 431 11.32 -11.23 -7.82
N LYS A 432 9.98 -11.18 -7.93
CA LYS A 432 9.26 -10.41 -8.93
C LYS A 432 9.33 -8.91 -8.62
N PHE A 433 9.67 -8.10 -9.62
CA PHE A 433 9.56 -6.64 -9.56
C PHE A 433 8.61 -6.15 -10.66
N ASP A 434 7.50 -5.50 -10.30
CA ASP A 434 6.45 -5.05 -11.24
C ASP A 434 5.70 -3.84 -10.69
N CYS A 435 6.26 -2.64 -10.89
CA CYS A 435 5.76 -1.41 -10.27
C CYS A 435 5.45 -0.33 -11.32
N ASN A 436 4.29 0.32 -11.24
CA ASN A 436 3.86 1.35 -12.20
C ASN A 436 3.48 2.70 -11.52
N PRO A 437 4.39 3.32 -10.76
CA PRO A 437 4.13 4.63 -10.14
C PRO A 437 3.99 5.72 -11.22
N ARG A 438 3.42 6.89 -10.89
CA ARG A 438 3.33 8.01 -11.85
C ARG A 438 4.69 8.60 -12.17
N MET A 439 5.60 8.60 -11.21
CA MET A 439 6.99 9.02 -11.37
C MET A 439 7.88 8.03 -10.62
N CYS A 440 8.96 7.58 -11.23
CA CYS A 440 9.90 6.66 -10.62
C CYS A 440 11.34 7.16 -10.76
N LEU A 441 12.11 7.07 -9.68
CA LEU A 441 13.57 7.23 -9.69
C LEU A 441 14.22 5.97 -9.13
N VAL A 442 15.04 5.30 -9.94
CA VAL A 442 15.67 4.01 -9.62
C VAL A 442 17.19 4.16 -9.72
N VAL A 443 17.89 4.13 -8.59
CA VAL A 443 19.34 4.36 -8.52
C VAL A 443 20.05 3.48 -7.49
N GLY A 444 21.18 2.91 -7.87
CA GLY A 444 22.02 2.06 -7.06
C GLY A 444 21.38 0.73 -6.63
N ASN A 445 20.41 0.20 -7.37
CA ASN A 445 19.72 -1.03 -6.98
C ASN A 445 20.29 -2.26 -7.68
N THR A 446 20.12 -3.42 -7.04
CA THR A 446 20.43 -4.75 -7.59
C THR A 446 19.14 -5.54 -7.78
N PHE A 447 18.92 -6.04 -9.00
CA PHE A 447 17.79 -6.89 -9.34
C PHE A 447 18.29 -8.29 -9.69
N SER A 448 18.13 -9.23 -8.77
CA SER A 448 18.60 -10.61 -8.86
C SER A 448 17.42 -11.57 -9.01
N THR A 449 16.62 -11.39 -10.07
CA THR A 449 15.34 -12.09 -10.21
C THR A 449 15.52 -13.46 -10.87
N ILE A 450 15.06 -14.54 -10.24
CA ILE A 450 15.14 -15.92 -10.77
C ILE A 450 13.82 -16.47 -11.33
N ALA A 451 12.72 -15.71 -11.26
CA ALA A 451 11.39 -16.22 -11.60
C ALA A 451 11.12 -16.15 -13.11
N SER A 452 10.89 -17.30 -13.75
CA SER A 452 10.70 -17.50 -15.19
C SER A 452 9.51 -16.76 -15.82
N ASN A 453 8.57 -16.29 -14.99
CA ASN A 453 7.32 -15.65 -15.42
C ASN A 453 7.26 -14.17 -15.00
N SER A 454 8.34 -13.65 -14.38
CA SER A 454 8.29 -12.43 -13.57
C SER A 454 8.64 -11.14 -14.31
N SER A 455 9.00 -11.20 -15.59
CA SER A 455 9.42 -10.00 -16.34
C SER A 455 8.37 -9.49 -17.30
N ARG A 456 7.30 -8.92 -16.74
CA ARG A 456 6.76 -7.69 -17.33
C ARG A 456 7.58 -6.58 -16.71
N ALA A 457 8.29 -5.83 -17.55
CA ALA A 457 9.12 -4.63 -17.31
C ALA A 457 9.12 -4.01 -15.90
N LEU A 458 10.24 -3.38 -15.52
CA LEU A 458 10.34 -2.36 -14.46
C LEU A 458 9.14 -1.38 -14.41
N ALA A 459 8.50 -1.17 -15.57
CA ALA A 459 7.22 -0.53 -15.73
C ALA A 459 6.37 -1.32 -16.76
N GLY A 460 5.55 -2.24 -16.27
CA GLY A 460 4.56 -2.96 -17.08
C GLY A 460 3.31 -2.11 -17.32
N PHE A 461 3.24 -1.38 -18.45
CA PHE A 461 2.06 -0.56 -18.80
C PHE A 461 0.83 -1.34 -19.27
N ALA A 462 0.89 -2.68 -19.22
CA ALA A 462 -0.12 -3.53 -19.83
C ALA A 462 -1.52 -3.36 -19.22
N PHE A 463 -1.64 -2.78 -18.02
CA PHE A 463 -2.93 -2.65 -17.34
C PHE A 463 -3.33 -1.23 -16.92
N ASN A 464 -2.39 -0.32 -16.61
CA ASN A 464 -2.72 0.98 -16.00
C ASN A 464 -1.79 2.11 -16.49
N ALA A 465 -2.33 3.16 -17.13
CA ALA A 465 -1.54 4.25 -17.71
C ALA A 465 -1.14 5.34 -16.70
N GLY A 466 -0.35 4.98 -15.69
CA GLY A 466 0.04 5.89 -14.62
C GLY A 466 1.37 6.62 -14.86
N THR A 467 2.38 5.93 -15.37
CA THR A 467 3.75 6.48 -15.38
C THR A 467 3.95 7.55 -16.43
N ARG A 468 4.40 8.71 -15.95
CA ARG A 468 4.73 9.91 -16.71
C ARG A 468 6.23 10.03 -16.92
N SER A 469 7.01 9.67 -15.91
CA SER A 469 8.46 9.75 -15.99
C SER A 469 9.17 8.64 -15.24
N ILE A 470 10.21 8.10 -15.86
CA ILE A 470 11.15 7.16 -15.25
C ILE A 470 12.54 7.76 -15.38
N GLU A 471 13.28 7.80 -14.27
CA GLU A 471 14.68 8.15 -14.26
C GLU A 471 15.51 7.01 -13.67
N LEU A 472 16.57 6.62 -14.38
CA LEU A 472 17.47 5.53 -13.99
C LEU A 472 18.88 6.07 -13.78
N GLY A 473 19.41 5.87 -12.58
CA GLY A 473 20.83 6.00 -12.27
C GLY A 473 21.56 4.67 -12.45
N ASP A 474 22.68 4.45 -11.77
CA ASP A 474 23.43 3.18 -11.86
C ASP A 474 22.63 2.02 -11.28
N ASN A 475 22.41 0.92 -12.00
CA ASN A 475 21.74 -0.27 -11.44
C ASN A 475 22.38 -1.56 -11.99
N THR A 476 22.28 -2.63 -11.22
CA THR A 476 22.73 -3.98 -11.61
C THR A 476 21.54 -4.89 -11.86
N TRP A 477 21.52 -5.53 -13.02
CA TRP A 477 20.49 -6.43 -13.51
C TRP A 477 21.06 -7.84 -13.65
N ASN A 478 20.83 -8.68 -12.66
CA ASN A 478 21.22 -10.09 -12.65
C ASN A 478 19.97 -10.97 -12.87
N CYS A 479 19.50 -11.00 -14.12
CA CYS A 479 18.26 -11.69 -14.48
C CYS A 479 18.55 -12.88 -15.40
N SER A 480 19.11 -13.96 -14.84
CA SER A 480 19.55 -15.16 -15.59
C SER A 480 18.43 -15.97 -16.26
N ARG A 481 17.15 -15.64 -16.03
CA ARG A 481 15.97 -16.39 -16.52
C ARG A 481 14.86 -15.53 -17.11
N LEU A 482 15.17 -14.36 -17.68
CA LEU A 482 14.16 -13.62 -18.43
C LEU A 482 13.70 -14.48 -19.62
N SER A 483 12.39 -14.66 -19.75
CA SER A 483 11.83 -15.23 -21.00
C SER A 483 12.28 -14.39 -22.19
N ALA A 484 12.36 -14.98 -23.39
CA ALA A 484 12.75 -14.27 -24.63
C ALA A 484 11.90 -13.03 -24.96
N ASN A 485 10.75 -12.87 -24.29
CA ASN A 485 9.83 -11.73 -24.42
C ASN A 485 9.89 -10.71 -23.26
N GLY A 486 10.78 -10.91 -22.28
CA GLY A 486 10.92 -9.99 -21.16
C GLY A 486 11.66 -8.71 -21.56
N SER A 487 10.98 -7.56 -21.55
CA SER A 487 11.64 -6.26 -21.67
C SER A 487 12.22 -5.84 -20.32
N LEU A 488 13.49 -5.43 -20.29
CA LEU A 488 14.12 -4.87 -19.08
C LEU A 488 13.40 -3.57 -18.70
N LEU A 489 13.14 -2.74 -19.71
CA LEU A 489 12.61 -1.40 -19.57
C LEU A 489 11.40 -1.23 -20.49
N ALA A 490 10.25 -0.97 -19.87
CA ALA A 490 8.94 -0.65 -20.45
C ALA A 490 8.44 -1.53 -21.60
N GLY A 491 7.34 -2.26 -21.36
CA GLY A 491 6.42 -2.56 -22.46
C GLY A 491 5.59 -1.31 -22.73
N PHE A 492 5.87 -0.53 -23.77
CA PHE A 492 5.02 0.59 -24.17
C PHE A 492 3.68 0.06 -24.65
N GLY A 493 2.74 -0.09 -23.72
CA GLY A 493 1.35 -0.10 -24.11
C GLY A 493 1.06 1.21 -24.82
N SER A 494 0.26 1.15 -25.87
CA SER A 494 -0.43 2.30 -26.38
C SER A 494 -1.92 2.08 -26.22
N THR A 495 -2.65 3.18 -26.14
CA THR A 495 -4.10 3.15 -26.25
C THR A 495 -4.52 3.95 -27.44
N THR A 496 -5.42 3.37 -28.22
CA THR A 496 -6.01 4.03 -29.37
C THR A 496 -7.41 4.49 -29.01
N LEU A 497 -7.68 5.77 -29.22
CA LEU A 497 -9.01 6.36 -29.12
C LEU A 497 -9.51 6.72 -30.52
N THR A 498 -10.57 6.04 -30.97
CA THR A 498 -11.19 6.33 -32.27
C THR A 498 -12.33 7.32 -32.11
N VAL A 499 -12.24 8.45 -32.81
CA VAL A 499 -13.26 9.51 -32.82
C VAL A 499 -14.57 8.98 -33.38
N GLU A 500 -15.63 9.02 -32.59
CA GLU A 500 -16.97 8.67 -33.06
C GLU A 500 -17.68 9.89 -33.64
N GLN A 501 -17.69 11.00 -32.90
CA GLN A 501 -18.31 12.24 -33.35
C GLN A 501 -17.44 13.44 -32.99
N VAL A 502 -17.40 14.41 -33.89
CA VAL A 502 -16.76 15.70 -33.68
C VAL A 502 -17.86 16.68 -33.29
N ARG A 503 -17.90 17.08 -32.02
CA ARG A 503 -18.95 17.97 -31.51
C ARG A 503 -18.66 19.43 -31.85
N ASN A 504 -17.40 19.81 -31.74
CA ASN A 504 -16.86 21.11 -32.11
C ASN A 504 -15.33 21.00 -32.22
N ASP A 505 -14.66 22.11 -32.51
CA ASP A 505 -13.20 22.17 -32.74
C ASP A 505 -12.34 21.78 -31.52
N SER A 506 -12.93 21.67 -30.34
CA SER A 506 -12.24 21.30 -29.10
C SER A 506 -12.77 20.02 -28.45
N THR A 507 -13.85 19.42 -28.97
CA THR A 507 -14.56 18.34 -28.30
C THR A 507 -14.93 17.21 -29.26
N ILE A 508 -14.51 16.00 -28.90
CA ILE A 508 -14.89 14.76 -29.55
C ILE A 508 -15.65 13.85 -28.57
N THR A 509 -16.54 13.01 -29.07
CA THR A 509 -17.13 11.91 -28.30
C THR A 509 -16.68 10.57 -28.86
N LEU A 510 -16.63 9.56 -27.99
CA LEU A 510 -16.26 8.19 -28.33
C LEU A 510 -17.35 7.21 -27.82
N LEU A 511 -17.60 6.11 -28.56
CA LEU A 511 -18.59 5.08 -28.20
C LEU A 511 -18.21 4.35 -26.91
N PHE A 512 -19.20 4.09 -26.03
CA PHE A 512 -19.00 3.26 -24.83
C PHE A 512 -18.49 1.86 -25.17
N ALA A 513 -18.92 1.24 -26.27
CA ALA A 513 -18.52 -0.12 -26.61
C ALA A 513 -16.99 -0.25 -26.77
N ASN A 514 -16.37 0.79 -27.35
CA ASN A 514 -14.92 0.91 -27.44
C ASN A 514 -14.28 1.35 -26.12
N TRP A 515 -15.04 2.05 -25.26
CA TRP A 515 -14.70 2.48 -23.91
C TRP A 515 -15.37 1.62 -22.83
N THR A 516 -15.55 0.31 -23.05
CA THR A 516 -16.33 -0.52 -22.13
C THR A 516 -15.55 -0.69 -20.83
N ALA A 517 -15.88 0.17 -19.87
CA ALA A 517 -15.82 0.12 -18.40
C ALA A 517 -14.57 -0.42 -17.66
N LYS A 518 -13.57 -1.01 -18.32
CA LYS A 518 -12.40 -1.61 -17.66
C LYS A 518 -11.05 -1.28 -18.27
N LYS A 519 -10.90 -0.41 -19.28
CA LYS A 519 -9.56 -0.12 -19.85
C LYS A 519 -9.29 1.36 -20.18
N ASN A 520 -10.24 2.11 -20.74
CA ASN A 520 -9.86 3.36 -21.42
C ASN A 520 -9.88 4.65 -20.55
N MET A 521 -10.76 4.77 -19.51
CA MET A 521 -10.63 5.87 -18.52
C MET A 521 -9.29 5.78 -17.77
N ARG A 522 -8.73 4.57 -17.72
CA ARG A 522 -7.42 4.27 -17.12
C ARG A 522 -6.26 4.70 -18.01
N GLN A 523 -6.52 5.14 -19.24
CA GLN A 523 -5.50 5.27 -20.26
C GLN A 523 -5.33 6.70 -20.79
N VAL A 524 -6.40 7.49 -20.79
CA VAL A 524 -6.34 8.90 -21.21
C VAL A 524 -6.85 9.81 -20.11
N ALA A 525 -6.08 10.86 -19.82
CA ALA A 525 -6.36 11.80 -18.75
C ALA A 525 -5.88 13.22 -19.13
N PRO A 526 -6.36 14.26 -18.43
CA PRO A 526 -5.85 15.61 -18.60
C PRO A 526 -4.31 15.68 -18.59
N GLY A 527 -3.76 16.38 -19.59
CA GLY A 527 -2.33 16.54 -19.87
C GLY A 527 -1.72 15.48 -20.79
N TYR A 528 -2.49 14.48 -21.26
CA TYR A 528 -1.96 13.43 -22.14
C TYR A 528 -2.00 13.92 -23.58
N SER A 529 -1.00 13.52 -24.37
CA SER A 529 -0.96 13.80 -25.80
C SER A 529 -1.09 12.50 -26.60
N GLY A 530 -1.87 12.55 -27.68
CA GLY A 530 -2.07 11.46 -28.61
C GLY A 530 -1.84 11.92 -30.04
N THR A 531 -1.42 10.99 -30.91
CA THR A 531 -1.15 11.29 -32.33
C THR A 531 -1.85 10.28 -33.24
N THR A 532 -2.40 10.71 -34.36
CA THR A 532 -2.96 9.82 -35.39
C THR A 532 -1.88 9.31 -36.34
N SER A 533 -2.18 8.30 -37.15
CA SER A 533 -1.29 7.86 -38.25
C SER A 533 -1.05 8.94 -39.31
N THR A 534 -1.94 9.95 -39.38
CA THR A 534 -1.86 11.11 -40.28
C THR A 534 -1.14 12.31 -39.66
N GLY A 535 -0.61 12.17 -38.44
CA GLY A 535 0.17 13.23 -37.78
C GLY A 535 -0.66 14.25 -36.99
N LYS A 536 -1.99 14.13 -36.95
CA LYS A 536 -2.83 15.00 -36.11
C LYS A 536 -2.51 14.76 -34.64
N GLN A 537 -2.35 15.82 -33.88
CA GLN A 537 -2.07 15.77 -32.46
C GLN A 537 -3.29 16.19 -31.64
N LEU A 538 -3.46 15.57 -30.48
CA LEU A 538 -4.45 15.93 -29.47
C LEU A 538 -3.73 16.08 -28.13
N THR A 539 -3.85 17.23 -27.47
CA THR A 539 -3.55 17.39 -26.05
C THR A 539 -4.84 17.45 -25.25
N VAL A 540 -5.03 16.49 -24.34
CA VAL A 540 -6.25 16.34 -23.57
C VAL A 540 -6.32 17.35 -22.43
N ASN A 541 -7.36 18.19 -22.42
CA ASN A 541 -7.64 19.13 -21.34
C ASN A 541 -8.62 18.55 -20.31
N ARG A 542 -9.61 17.79 -20.81
CA ARG A 542 -10.74 17.29 -20.02
C ARG A 542 -11.20 15.94 -20.54
N VAL A 543 -11.64 15.08 -19.63
CA VAL A 543 -12.38 13.85 -19.94
C VAL A 543 -13.62 13.88 -19.06
N PHE A 544 -14.82 13.69 -19.61
CA PHE A 544 -16.06 13.82 -18.84
C PHE A 544 -17.20 12.97 -19.41
N LYS A 545 -18.18 12.65 -18.56
CA LYS A 545 -19.39 11.96 -18.98
C LYS A 545 -20.18 12.84 -19.93
N TRP A 546 -20.47 12.36 -21.14
CA TRP A 546 -21.34 13.08 -22.07
C TRP A 546 -22.80 12.65 -21.90
N ASN A 547 -23.05 11.33 -21.90
CA ASN A 547 -24.33 10.74 -21.53
C ASN A 547 -24.10 9.36 -20.89
N THR A 548 -25.14 8.53 -20.78
CA THR A 548 -25.04 7.18 -20.19
C THR A 548 -24.04 6.27 -20.91
N ASP A 549 -23.92 6.43 -22.23
CA ASP A 549 -23.19 5.53 -23.13
C ASP A 549 -22.06 6.23 -23.90
N THR A 550 -21.65 7.43 -23.51
CA THR A 550 -20.57 8.15 -24.20
C THR A 550 -19.76 8.99 -23.25
N ILE A 551 -18.47 9.07 -23.56
CA ILE A 551 -17.51 9.92 -22.87
C ILE A 551 -16.99 10.92 -23.89
N ALA A 552 -16.85 12.16 -23.44
CA ALA A 552 -16.27 13.23 -24.23
C ALA A 552 -14.82 13.47 -23.81
N VAL A 553 -13.99 13.75 -24.80
CA VAL A 553 -12.64 14.27 -24.62
C VAL A 553 -12.62 15.69 -25.16
N GLN A 554 -12.25 16.63 -24.30
CA GLN A 554 -11.97 18.01 -24.69
C GLN A 554 -10.47 18.23 -24.70
N GLY A 555 -9.97 18.90 -25.72
CA GLY A 555 -8.53 19.11 -25.87
C GLY A 555 -8.18 20.19 -26.88
N VAL A 556 -6.88 20.34 -27.10
CA VAL A 556 -6.30 21.13 -28.18
C VAL A 556 -5.88 20.17 -29.28
N PHE A 557 -6.38 20.40 -30.49
CA PHE A 557 -6.03 19.62 -31.67
C PHE A 557 -5.08 20.42 -32.56
N SER A 558 -4.07 19.78 -33.16
CA SER A 558 -3.24 20.42 -34.20
C SER A 558 -4.08 20.74 -35.44
N ASP A 559 -5.03 19.86 -35.74
CA ASP A 559 -5.93 19.92 -36.89
C ASP A 559 -7.32 19.45 -36.47
N ARG A 560 -8.36 19.89 -37.17
CA ARG A 560 -9.73 19.45 -36.86
C ARG A 560 -9.82 17.91 -36.93
N PRO A 561 -10.26 17.25 -35.84
CA PRO A 561 -10.47 15.81 -35.87
C PRO A 561 -11.60 15.47 -36.83
N ALA A 562 -11.55 14.29 -37.42
CA ALA A 562 -12.59 13.71 -38.25
C ALA A 562 -13.13 12.43 -37.60
N VAL A 563 -14.37 12.05 -37.93
CA VAL A 563 -14.92 10.75 -37.54
C VAL A 563 -14.01 9.64 -38.09
N GLY A 564 -13.64 8.69 -37.23
CA GLY A 564 -12.71 7.61 -37.57
C GLY A 564 -11.24 7.88 -37.28
N ASP A 565 -10.84 9.13 -36.99
CA ASP A 565 -9.47 9.42 -36.56
C ASP A 565 -9.11 8.60 -35.30
N ALA A 566 -7.94 7.96 -35.31
CA ALA A 566 -7.49 7.06 -34.25
C ALA A 566 -6.27 7.66 -33.55
N PHE A 567 -6.48 8.30 -32.39
CA PHE A 567 -5.40 8.89 -31.60
C PHE A 567 -4.71 7.83 -30.75
N VAL A 568 -3.43 7.62 -30.98
CA VAL A 568 -2.57 6.71 -30.22
C VAL A 568 -1.88 7.48 -29.10
N PHE A 569 -2.07 7.03 -27.85
CA PHE A 569 -1.46 7.58 -26.65
C PHE A 569 -0.36 6.64 -26.16
N SER A 570 0.88 7.14 -26.09
CA SER A 570 2.02 6.40 -25.56
C SER A 570 2.16 6.61 -24.05
N PHE A 571 2.44 5.53 -23.32
CA PHE A 571 2.68 5.58 -21.87
C PHE A 571 4.17 5.80 -21.55
N ALA A 572 4.47 6.47 -20.44
CA ALA A 572 5.82 6.93 -20.08
C ALA A 572 6.52 7.77 -21.17
N PRO A 573 6.01 8.97 -21.50
CA PRO A 573 6.61 9.84 -22.51
C PRO A 573 8.05 10.29 -22.17
N LYS A 574 8.50 10.11 -20.92
CA LYS A 574 9.83 10.52 -20.48
C LYS A 574 10.54 9.38 -19.76
N VAL A 575 11.46 8.73 -20.46
CA VAL A 575 12.44 7.81 -19.85
C VAL A 575 13.81 8.46 -19.96
N VAL A 576 14.48 8.64 -18.83
CA VAL A 576 15.83 9.23 -18.77
C VAL A 576 16.79 8.25 -18.13
N ILE A 577 17.84 7.89 -18.84
CA ILE A 577 18.93 7.03 -18.34
C ILE A 577 20.15 7.92 -18.13
N LYS A 578 20.61 8.04 -16.89
CA LYS A 578 21.76 8.89 -16.50
C LYS A 578 22.94 8.10 -15.96
N GLY A 579 22.75 6.81 -15.64
CA GLY A 579 23.79 5.94 -15.09
C GLY A 579 23.87 4.59 -15.79
N ASN A 580 24.88 3.82 -15.41
CA ASN A 580 25.22 2.53 -15.99
C ASN A 580 24.16 1.47 -15.64
N GLN A 581 23.66 0.76 -16.66
CA GLN A 581 22.78 -0.40 -16.47
C GLN A 581 23.62 -1.67 -16.63
N ILE A 582 24.27 -2.12 -15.56
CA ILE A 582 25.16 -3.28 -15.57
C ILE A 582 24.29 -4.53 -15.70
N ARG A 583 24.62 -5.40 -16.66
CA ARG A 583 23.93 -6.69 -16.86
C ARG A 583 24.85 -7.83 -16.47
N GLU A 584 24.35 -8.75 -15.68
CA GLU A 584 25.06 -9.95 -15.24
C GLU A 584 24.22 -11.19 -15.59
N GLY A 585 24.85 -12.28 -16.06
CA GLY A 585 24.20 -13.58 -16.32
C GLY A 585 24.19 -14.06 -17.78
N ALA A 586 23.84 -15.34 -17.97
CA ALA A 586 24.15 -16.16 -19.16
C ALA A 586 23.39 -15.82 -20.47
N THR A 587 22.38 -14.95 -20.46
CA THR A 587 21.61 -14.58 -21.67
C THR A 587 21.62 -13.07 -21.95
N VAL A 588 22.80 -12.45 -21.97
CA VAL A 588 22.99 -11.01 -22.25
C VAL A 588 22.35 -10.56 -23.60
N ASN A 589 22.09 -11.51 -24.51
CA ASN A 589 21.54 -11.24 -25.84
C ASN A 589 20.00 -11.10 -25.91
N SER A 590 19.24 -11.47 -24.86
CA SER A 590 17.76 -11.35 -24.87
C SER A 590 17.23 -10.04 -24.28
N TYR A 591 18.12 -9.17 -23.78
CA TYR A 591 17.73 -7.88 -23.24
C TYR A 591 17.45 -6.89 -24.35
N LYS A 592 16.17 -6.62 -24.63
CA LYS A 592 15.77 -5.38 -25.31
C LYS A 592 15.90 -4.23 -24.32
N THR A 593 17.08 -3.61 -24.22
CA THR A 593 17.11 -2.17 -23.91
C THR A 593 16.58 -1.45 -25.12
N PHE A 594 15.71 -0.47 -24.89
CA PHE A 594 15.11 0.37 -25.92
C PHE A 594 15.90 0.41 -27.24
N ALA A 595 15.28 -0.11 -28.30
CA ALA A 595 15.57 0.41 -29.61
C ALA A 595 15.12 1.88 -29.63
N GLN A 596 15.95 2.70 -30.26
CA GLN A 596 15.82 4.14 -30.47
C GLN A 596 14.42 4.59 -30.89
#